data_AF-A0A497AFU4-F1
#
_entry.id   AF-A0A497AFU4-F1
#
_cell.length_a   1.000
_cell.length_b   1.000
_cell.length_c   1.000
_cell.angle_alpha   90.00
_cell.angle_beta   90.00
_cell.angle_gamma   90.00
#
_symmetry.space_group_name_H-M   'P 1'
#
loop_
_entity.id
_entity.type
_entity.pdbx_description
1 polymer ?
#
loop_
_entity_poly.entity_id
_entity_poly.type
_entity_poly.pdbx_seq_one_letter_code
_entity_poly.pdbx_strand_id
1 'polypeptide(L)'
;MQKYIRNRMLRDYDLNLITVVGTSTLVLVLDRYYPIDVIFPLSNMIYYLFIPLAAGFVIFRDKPWDYGIRVGRWKPAIILTAVCLAAMALILYGTGKMPEFRAYYHRDTIDWPELLLNHALYMFAWEFLFRGYMLFGLEKSIGKSAIFMQTIPFVLLHLGKFFLETLACIPGGFILGYVAYRTRSFLPCFIIHFGIYAMMILFTNI
;
A
#
# COMPACT_ATOMS: atom_id res chain seq x y z
N MET A 1 10.99 10.79 -24.61
CA MET A 1 12.07 11.61 -24.04
C MET A 1 12.29 11.21 -22.58
N GLN A 2 12.99 10.08 -22.38
CA GLN A 2 13.40 9.59 -21.06
C GLN A 2 14.55 10.46 -20.57
N LYS A 3 14.26 11.36 -19.64
CA LYS A 3 15.28 11.90 -18.75
C LYS A 3 15.55 10.82 -17.71
N TYR A 4 16.20 9.72 -18.13
CA TYR A 4 16.69 8.72 -17.18
C TYR A 4 17.69 9.44 -16.29
N ILE A 5 17.26 9.68 -15.06
CA ILE A 5 18.05 10.25 -13.99
C ILE A 5 19.28 9.37 -13.89
N ARG A 6 20.44 9.99 -14.10
CA ARG A 6 21.79 9.45 -13.95
C ARG A 6 21.81 8.42 -12.81
N ASN A 7 21.74 7.13 -13.16
CA ASN A 7 21.79 6.03 -12.21
C ASN A 7 23.08 6.21 -11.40
N ARG A 8 22.94 6.52 -10.11
CA ARG A 8 24.08 6.45 -9.20
C ARG A 8 24.37 4.96 -9.08
N MET A 9 25.46 4.53 -9.68
CA MET A 9 25.89 3.14 -9.60
C MET A 9 26.72 2.98 -8.31
N LEU A 10 26.49 1.90 -7.58
CA LEU A 10 27.39 1.44 -6.52
C LEU A 10 28.10 0.19 -7.05
N ARG A 11 29.34 0.35 -7.50
CA ARG A 11 30.03 -0.63 -8.37
C ARG A 11 29.17 -0.88 -9.62
N ASP A 12 28.73 -2.11 -9.86
CA ASP A 12 27.92 -2.50 -11.02
C ASP A 12 26.41 -2.60 -10.71
N TYR A 13 26.00 -2.22 -9.50
CA TYR A 13 24.59 -2.28 -9.09
C TYR A 13 23.94 -0.89 -9.11
N ASP A 14 22.67 -0.86 -9.51
CA ASP A 14 21.82 0.32 -9.41
C ASP A 14 21.55 0.65 -7.93
N LEU A 15 22.07 1.78 -7.46
CA LEU A 15 21.93 2.19 -6.06
C LEU A 15 20.47 2.43 -5.66
N ASN A 16 19.64 2.91 -6.58
CA ASN A 16 18.22 3.13 -6.32
C ASN A 16 17.49 1.79 -6.13
N LEU A 17 17.80 0.80 -6.97
CA LEU A 17 17.28 -0.56 -6.79
C LEU A 17 17.68 -1.14 -5.43
N ILE A 18 18.97 -1.08 -5.08
CA ILE A 18 19.48 -1.58 -3.79
C ILE A 18 18.79 -0.86 -2.63
N THR A 19 18.72 0.46 -2.69
CA THR A 19 18.20 1.26 -1.57
C THR A 19 16.72 1.01 -1.34
N VAL A 20 15.92 0.97 -2.41
CA VAL A 20 14.48 0.76 -2.28
C VAL A 20 14.18 -0.65 -1.79
N VAL A 21 14.78 -1.68 -2.38
CA VAL A 21 14.60 -3.07 -1.93
C VAL A 21 15.11 -3.26 -0.50
N GLY A 22 16.31 -2.75 -0.20
CA GLY A 22 16.94 -2.87 1.11
C GLY A 22 16.15 -2.17 2.21
N THR A 23 15.74 -0.91 1.98
CA THR A 23 14.94 -0.14 2.95
C THR A 23 13.58 -0.79 3.16
N SER A 24 12.85 -1.14 2.09
CA SER A 24 11.54 -1.79 2.21
C SER A 24 11.62 -3.13 2.94
N THR A 25 12.63 -3.95 2.64
CA THR A 25 12.83 -5.22 3.35
C THR A 25 13.15 -4.98 4.82
N LEU A 26 14.05 -4.04 5.11
CA LEU A 26 14.43 -3.69 6.49
C LEU A 26 13.22 -3.24 7.31
N VAL A 27 12.43 -2.30 6.81
CA VAL A 27 11.29 -1.76 7.58
C VAL A 27 10.20 -2.81 7.79
N LEU A 28 9.97 -3.71 6.84
CA LEU A 28 9.04 -4.83 6.99
C LEU A 28 9.52 -5.85 8.04
N VAL A 29 10.82 -6.16 8.04
CA VAL A 29 11.43 -7.05 9.04
C VAL A 29 11.40 -6.40 10.42
N LEU A 30 11.77 -5.13 10.51
CA LEU A 30 11.77 -4.40 11.78
C LEU A 30 10.36 -4.27 12.36
N ASP A 31 9.36 -3.89 11.58
CA ASP A 31 7.97 -3.82 12.08
C ASP A 31 7.47 -5.20 12.57
N ARG A 32 7.91 -6.29 11.92
CA ARG A 32 7.53 -7.65 12.31
C ARG A 32 8.17 -8.13 13.62
N TYR A 33 9.45 -7.84 13.84
CA TYR A 33 10.21 -8.36 14.99
C TYR A 33 10.39 -7.37 16.14
N TYR A 34 10.37 -6.08 15.83
CA TYR A 34 10.58 -4.98 16.77
C TYR A 34 9.55 -3.87 16.51
N PRO A 35 8.24 -4.15 16.59
CA PRO A 35 7.25 -3.09 16.50
C PRO A 35 7.54 -2.04 17.59
N ILE A 36 7.51 -0.76 17.22
CA ILE A 36 7.84 0.35 18.14
C ILE A 36 6.68 0.61 19.13
N ASP A 37 5.56 -0.10 19.00
CA ASP A 37 4.27 0.31 19.53
C ASP A 37 4.14 0.32 21.06
N VAL A 38 3.61 1.45 21.55
CA VAL A 38 2.76 1.56 22.75
C VAL A 38 1.29 1.87 22.35
N ILE A 39 1.03 2.38 21.12
CA ILE A 39 -0.30 2.76 20.58
C ILE A 39 -0.32 2.53 19.06
N PHE A 40 -1.27 1.73 18.56
CA PHE A 40 -1.51 1.52 17.12
C PHE A 40 -2.09 2.78 16.45
N PRO A 41 -1.63 3.20 15.24
CA PRO A 41 -0.69 2.55 14.31
C PRO A 41 0.71 3.22 14.22
N LEU A 42 1.26 3.70 15.34
CA LEU A 42 2.48 4.54 15.32
C LEU A 42 3.69 3.84 14.68
N SER A 43 3.94 2.56 14.98
CA SER A 43 5.03 1.77 14.39
C SER A 43 4.96 1.79 12.86
N ASN A 44 3.76 1.60 12.29
CA ASN A 44 3.58 1.59 10.84
C ASN A 44 3.85 2.97 10.21
N MET A 45 3.46 4.06 10.88
CA MET A 45 3.81 5.40 10.39
C MET A 45 5.33 5.62 10.35
N ILE A 46 6.05 5.15 11.38
CA ILE A 46 7.51 5.28 11.44
C ILE A 46 8.16 4.41 10.36
N TYR A 47 7.86 3.11 10.36
CA TYR A 47 8.50 2.15 9.48
C TYR A 47 8.09 2.28 8.02
N TYR A 48 6.80 2.49 7.73
CA TYR A 48 6.30 2.43 6.36
C TYR A 48 6.24 3.79 5.66
N LEU A 49 6.20 4.90 6.41
CA LEU A 49 6.16 6.25 5.86
C LEU A 49 7.43 7.06 6.12
N PHE A 50 7.80 7.28 7.38
CA PHE A 50 8.87 8.21 7.71
C PHE A 50 10.27 7.71 7.35
N ILE A 51 10.60 6.45 7.66
CA ILE A 51 11.92 5.88 7.31
C ILE A 51 12.13 5.82 5.79
N PRO A 52 11.17 5.36 4.96
CA PRO A 52 11.37 5.34 3.52
C PRO A 52 11.47 6.75 2.91
N LEU A 53 10.70 7.72 3.41
CA LEU A 53 10.87 9.14 3.03
C LEU A 53 12.26 9.66 3.39
N ALA A 54 12.74 9.37 4.60
CA ALA A 54 14.07 9.76 5.05
C ALA A 54 15.16 9.11 4.20
N ALA A 55 15.06 7.81 3.88
CA ALA A 55 16.00 7.12 3.01
C ALA A 55 16.05 7.76 1.61
N GLY A 56 14.89 8.04 1.02
CA GLY A 56 14.78 8.73 -0.26
C GLY A 56 15.41 10.13 -0.26
N PHE A 57 15.11 10.92 0.78
CA PHE A 57 15.65 12.26 0.92
C PHE A 57 17.15 12.27 1.20
N VAL A 58 17.64 11.49 2.15
CA VAL A 58 19.06 11.50 2.56
C VAL A 58 19.96 10.99 1.44
N ILE A 59 19.58 9.90 0.77
CA ILE A 59 20.41 9.21 -0.23
C ILE A 59 20.31 9.87 -1.61
N PHE A 60 19.08 10.23 -2.03
CA PHE A 60 18.81 10.71 -3.39
C PHE A 60 18.36 12.16 -3.49
N ARG A 61 18.06 12.82 -2.36
CA ARG A 61 17.40 14.14 -2.33
C ARG A 61 16.03 14.11 -3.01
N ASP A 62 15.40 12.94 -3.05
CA ASP A 62 14.04 12.78 -3.52
C ASP A 62 13.08 13.54 -2.61
N LYS A 63 11.99 14.04 -3.19
CA LYS A 63 10.95 14.78 -2.48
C LYS A 63 9.70 13.90 -2.31
N PRO A 64 8.82 14.20 -1.34
CA PRO A 64 7.61 13.41 -1.10
C PRO A 64 6.77 13.14 -2.36
N TRP A 65 6.66 14.14 -3.25
CA TRP A 65 5.93 13.97 -4.49
C TRP A 65 6.56 12.97 -5.44
N ASP A 66 7.89 12.77 -5.44
CA ASP A 66 8.57 11.77 -6.29
C ASP A 66 8.10 10.34 -5.97
N TYR A 67 7.53 10.13 -4.78
CA TYR A 67 6.88 8.90 -4.34
C TYR A 67 5.34 9.00 -4.36
N GLY A 68 4.78 9.91 -5.15
CA GLY A 68 3.34 9.98 -5.39
C GLY A 68 2.52 10.68 -4.31
N ILE A 69 3.14 11.36 -3.33
CA ILE A 69 2.43 12.29 -2.41
C ILE A 69 2.06 13.56 -3.21
N ARG A 70 1.04 13.42 -4.06
CA ARG A 70 0.51 14.47 -4.94
C ARG A 70 -0.88 14.05 -5.42
N VAL A 71 -1.71 14.99 -5.88
CA VAL A 71 -3.02 14.68 -6.47
C VAL A 71 -2.89 13.83 -7.75
N GLY A 72 -1.84 14.10 -8.54
CA GLY A 72 -1.61 13.39 -9.79
C GLY A 72 -2.70 13.67 -10.83
N ARG A 73 -3.02 12.66 -11.65
CA ARG A 73 -4.05 12.73 -12.69
C ARG A 73 -5.41 12.40 -12.08
N TRP A 74 -6.14 13.44 -11.67
CA TRP A 74 -7.38 13.29 -10.90
C TRP A 74 -8.53 12.59 -11.65
N LYS A 75 -8.73 12.84 -12.95
CA LYS A 75 -9.81 12.20 -13.73
C LYS A 75 -9.75 10.67 -13.70
N PRO A 76 -8.64 10.02 -14.11
CA PRO A 76 -8.53 8.56 -13.97
C PRO A 76 -8.50 8.11 -12.51
N ALA A 77 -8.02 8.94 -11.57
CA ALA A 77 -8.04 8.57 -10.16
C ALA A 77 -9.47 8.39 -9.64
N ILE A 78 -10.37 9.32 -9.93
CA ILE A 78 -11.79 9.22 -9.53
C ILE A 78 -12.44 8.00 -10.18
N ILE A 79 -12.28 7.83 -11.50
CA ILE A 79 -12.91 6.73 -12.24
C ILE A 79 -12.42 5.37 -11.72
N LEU A 80 -11.10 5.19 -11.61
CA LEU A 80 -10.53 3.92 -11.16
C LEU A 80 -10.89 3.62 -9.70
N THR A 81 -10.90 4.65 -8.84
CA THR A 81 -11.32 4.51 -7.43
C THR A 81 -12.77 4.05 -7.33
N ALA A 82 -13.68 4.73 -8.05
CA ALA A 82 -15.10 4.39 -8.05
C ALA A 82 -15.34 2.97 -8.58
N VAL A 83 -14.69 2.59 -9.68
CA VAL A 83 -14.80 1.25 -10.26
C VAL A 83 -14.30 0.18 -9.29
N CYS A 84 -13.12 0.37 -8.67
CA CYS A 84 -12.56 -0.60 -7.73
C CYS A 84 -13.44 -0.75 -6.49
N LEU A 85 -13.90 0.37 -5.91
CA LEU A 85 -14.78 0.35 -4.74
C LEU A 85 -16.15 -0.27 -5.05
N ALA A 86 -16.75 0.03 -6.21
CA ALA A 86 -18.02 -0.56 -6.60
C ALA A 86 -17.90 -2.07 -6.82
N ALA A 87 -16.85 -2.52 -7.50
CA ALA A 87 -16.58 -3.94 -7.70
C ALA A 87 -16.36 -4.66 -6.37
N MET A 88 -15.57 -4.06 -5.47
CA MET A 88 -15.31 -4.64 -4.15
C MET A 88 -16.52 -4.60 -3.22
N ALA A 89 -17.37 -3.57 -3.30
CA ALA A 89 -18.62 -3.52 -2.54
C ALA A 89 -19.53 -4.70 -2.89
N LEU A 90 -19.67 -5.02 -4.18
CA LEU A 90 -20.46 -6.17 -4.64
C LEU A 90 -19.89 -7.50 -4.12
N ILE A 91 -18.56 -7.67 -4.22
CA ILE A 91 -17.88 -8.87 -3.73
C ILE A 91 -18.07 -9.01 -2.22
N LEU A 92 -17.72 -7.98 -1.45
CA LEU A 92 -17.75 -8.00 0.01
C LEU A 92 -19.17 -8.10 0.57
N TYR A 93 -20.20 -7.60 -0.13
CA TYR A 93 -21.58 -7.80 0.28
C TYR A 93 -21.98 -9.30 0.27
N GLY A 94 -21.47 -10.06 -0.70
CA GLY A 94 -21.64 -11.51 -0.75
C GLY A 94 -20.78 -12.21 0.31
N THR A 95 -19.48 -11.91 0.34
CA THR A 95 -18.52 -12.56 1.25
C THR A 95 -18.82 -12.27 2.72
N GLY A 96 -19.36 -11.09 3.04
CA GLY A 96 -19.77 -10.69 4.39
C GLY A 96 -20.86 -11.56 5.01
N LYS A 97 -21.56 -12.37 4.20
CA LYS A 97 -22.56 -13.35 4.66
C LYS A 97 -21.98 -14.74 4.92
N MET A 98 -20.73 -14.99 4.55
CA MET A 98 -20.08 -16.29 4.78
C MET A 98 -19.71 -16.45 6.26
N PRO A 99 -20.06 -17.58 6.91
CA PRO A 99 -19.78 -17.79 8.32
C PRO A 99 -18.29 -17.64 8.68
N GLU A 100 -17.40 -18.17 7.85
CA GLU A 100 -15.95 -18.15 8.07
C GLU A 100 -15.39 -16.73 8.00
N PHE A 101 -15.94 -15.91 7.10
CA PHE A 101 -15.53 -14.52 6.93
C PHE A 101 -16.04 -13.64 8.08
N ARG A 102 -17.29 -13.85 8.52
CA ARG A 102 -17.84 -13.18 9.72
C ARG A 102 -17.07 -13.59 10.96
N ALA A 103 -16.72 -14.87 11.13
CA ALA A 103 -15.95 -15.32 12.28
C ALA A 103 -14.59 -14.61 12.43
N TYR A 104 -14.00 -14.15 11.32
CA TYR A 104 -12.73 -13.43 11.33
C TYR A 104 -12.91 -11.91 11.53
N TYR A 105 -13.96 -11.31 10.96
CA TYR A 105 -14.10 -9.85 10.84
C TYR A 105 -15.22 -9.20 11.67
N HIS A 106 -16.18 -9.99 12.15
CA HIS A 106 -17.24 -9.50 13.03
C HIS A 106 -16.67 -8.95 14.33
N ARG A 107 -17.26 -7.86 14.82
CA ARG A 107 -16.90 -7.20 16.07
C ARG A 107 -18.17 -6.89 16.83
N ASP A 108 -18.26 -7.38 18.07
CA ASP A 108 -19.48 -7.20 18.88
C ASP A 108 -19.76 -5.72 19.20
N THR A 109 -18.71 -4.92 19.34
CA THR A 109 -18.79 -3.47 19.55
C THR A 109 -17.79 -2.73 18.68
N ILE A 110 -18.22 -1.64 18.05
CA ILE A 110 -17.38 -0.85 17.14
C ILE A 110 -17.40 0.62 17.55
N ASP A 111 -16.25 1.14 17.98
CA ASP A 111 -15.97 2.58 17.97
C ASP A 111 -15.56 2.99 16.56
N TRP A 112 -16.52 3.48 15.78
CA TRP A 112 -16.28 3.85 14.37
C TRP A 112 -15.24 4.97 14.21
N PRO A 113 -15.31 6.09 14.94
CA PRO A 113 -14.28 7.13 14.88
C PRO A 113 -12.86 6.61 15.11
N GLU A 114 -12.63 5.86 16.20
CA GLU A 114 -11.30 5.35 16.53
C GLU A 114 -10.82 4.35 15.48
N LEU A 115 -11.69 3.42 15.09
CA LEU A 115 -11.39 2.41 14.06
C LEU A 115 -10.97 3.07 12.76
N LEU A 116 -11.77 4.02 12.27
CA LEU A 116 -11.55 4.67 10.98
C LEU A 116 -10.27 5.53 11.01
N LEU A 117 -10.02 6.27 12.10
CA LEU A 117 -8.81 7.09 12.21
C LEU A 117 -7.54 6.23 12.21
N ASN A 118 -7.48 5.22 13.08
CA ASN A 118 -6.29 4.38 13.21
C ASN A 118 -6.05 3.59 11.92
N HIS A 119 -7.09 3.04 11.28
CA HIS A 119 -6.92 2.31 10.03
C HIS A 119 -6.64 3.23 8.83
N ALA A 120 -7.13 4.47 8.83
CA ALA A 120 -6.75 5.43 7.79
C ALA A 120 -5.26 5.76 7.85
N LEU A 121 -4.71 6.03 9.06
CA LEU A 121 -3.29 6.29 9.24
C LEU A 121 -2.42 5.08 8.87
N TYR A 122 -2.82 3.88 9.31
CA TYR A 122 -2.17 2.63 8.95
C TYR A 122 -2.17 2.40 7.42
N MET A 123 -3.34 2.48 6.79
CA MET A 123 -3.49 2.23 5.35
C MET A 123 -2.77 3.28 4.51
N PHE A 124 -2.71 4.52 4.99
CA PHE A 124 -1.92 5.56 4.33
C PHE A 124 -0.44 5.20 4.31
N ALA A 125 0.13 4.79 5.46
CA ALA A 125 1.53 4.38 5.55
C ALA A 125 1.81 3.09 4.75
N TRP A 126 0.90 2.11 4.81
CA TRP A 126 0.95 0.89 4.03
C TRP A 126 0.98 1.16 2.52
N GLU A 127 0.01 1.92 2.01
CA GLU A 127 -0.06 2.25 0.59
C GLU A 127 1.10 3.15 0.15
N PHE A 128 1.59 4.01 1.04
CA PHE A 128 2.82 4.75 0.76
C PHE A 128 4.02 3.82 0.59
N LEU A 129 4.23 2.81 1.45
CA LEU A 129 5.36 1.88 1.29
C LEU A 129 5.29 1.14 -0.05
N PHE A 130 4.14 0.57 -0.41
CA PHE A 130 4.00 -0.25 -1.61
C PHE A 130 3.83 0.56 -2.90
N ARG A 131 2.84 1.46 -2.95
CA ARG A 131 2.48 2.22 -4.16
C ARG A 131 3.21 3.55 -4.27
N GLY A 132 3.73 4.06 -3.16
CA GLY A 132 4.58 5.25 -3.13
C GLY A 132 6.05 4.89 -3.31
N TYR A 133 6.69 4.44 -2.25
CA TYR A 133 8.12 4.23 -2.16
C TYR A 133 8.61 3.07 -3.03
N MET A 134 8.10 1.85 -2.85
CA MET A 134 8.52 0.69 -3.66
C MET A 134 8.19 0.90 -5.14
N LEU A 135 6.96 1.23 -5.48
CA LEU A 135 6.56 1.37 -6.88
C LEU A 135 7.30 2.51 -7.59
N PHE A 136 7.22 3.76 -7.10
CA PHE A 136 7.85 4.89 -7.80
C PHE A 136 9.37 4.93 -7.60
N GLY A 137 9.88 4.40 -6.49
CA GLY A 137 11.31 4.18 -6.29
C GLY A 137 11.84 3.20 -7.34
N LEU A 138 11.31 1.98 -7.38
CA LEU A 138 11.74 0.95 -8.34
C LEU A 138 11.48 1.34 -9.80
N GLU A 139 10.44 2.15 -10.09
CA GLU A 139 10.16 2.62 -11.46
C GLU A 139 11.38 3.31 -12.09
N LYS A 140 12.19 4.02 -11.29
CA LYS A 140 13.40 4.70 -11.78
C LYS A 140 14.44 3.72 -12.34
N SER A 141 14.48 2.51 -11.80
CA SER A 141 15.45 1.45 -12.15
C SER A 141 14.90 0.46 -13.18
N ILE A 142 13.68 -0.03 -12.96
CA ILE A 142 13.09 -1.16 -13.72
C ILE A 142 11.78 -0.78 -14.45
N GLY A 143 11.42 0.51 -14.45
CA GLY A 143 10.24 1.01 -15.15
C GLY A 143 8.93 0.36 -14.64
N LYS A 144 8.03 0.05 -15.58
CA LYS A 144 6.70 -0.52 -15.27
C LYS A 144 6.78 -1.87 -14.55
N SER A 145 7.90 -2.60 -14.64
CA SER A 145 8.11 -3.86 -13.94
C SER A 145 8.04 -3.71 -12.41
N ALA A 146 8.21 -2.49 -11.89
CA ALA A 146 8.00 -2.15 -10.48
C ALA A 146 6.60 -2.54 -9.95
N ILE A 147 5.57 -2.53 -10.81
CA ILE A 147 4.21 -2.97 -10.44
C ILE A 147 4.22 -4.44 -9.99
N PHE A 148 4.98 -5.29 -10.69
CA PHE A 148 5.09 -6.71 -10.37
C PHE A 148 5.92 -6.93 -9.11
N MET A 149 7.05 -6.22 -9.00
CA MET A 149 7.95 -6.34 -7.84
C MET A 149 7.28 -5.95 -6.52
N GLN A 150 6.51 -4.86 -6.47
CA GLN A 150 5.82 -4.48 -5.23
C GLN A 150 4.63 -5.39 -4.90
N THR A 151 4.03 -6.04 -5.89
CA THR A 151 2.87 -6.94 -5.69
C THR A 151 3.26 -8.15 -4.85
N ILE A 152 4.47 -8.68 -5.05
CA ILE A 152 4.94 -9.88 -4.34
C ILE A 152 4.90 -9.69 -2.81
N PRO A 153 5.65 -8.75 -2.20
CA PRO A 153 5.61 -8.56 -0.76
C PRO A 153 4.24 -8.08 -0.27
N PHE A 154 3.50 -7.29 -1.06
CA PHE A 154 2.13 -6.92 -0.71
C PHE A 154 1.24 -8.14 -0.49
N VAL A 155 1.27 -9.13 -1.39
CA VAL A 155 0.49 -10.37 -1.25
C VAL A 155 1.00 -11.22 -0.09
N LEU A 156 2.32 -11.38 0.04
CA LEU A 156 2.91 -12.22 1.08
C LEU A 156 2.57 -11.73 2.50
N LEU A 157 2.42 -10.42 2.71
CA LEU A 157 2.01 -9.88 4.00
C LEU A 157 0.52 -10.03 4.31
N HIS A 158 -0.27 -10.59 3.37
CA HIS A 158 -1.64 -11.02 3.65
C HIS A 158 -1.73 -12.49 4.07
N LEU A 159 -0.61 -13.24 4.05
CA LEU A 159 -0.60 -14.61 4.56
C LEU A 159 -1.04 -14.64 6.04
N GLY A 160 -1.89 -15.61 6.36
CA GLY A 160 -2.52 -15.74 7.69
C GLY A 160 -3.92 -15.12 7.76
N LYS A 161 -4.33 -14.33 6.77
CA LYS A 161 -5.74 -13.91 6.62
C LYS A 161 -6.59 -14.99 5.97
N PHE A 162 -7.90 -14.71 5.82
CA PHE A 162 -8.83 -15.55 5.08
C PHE A 162 -8.30 -15.86 3.67
N PHE A 163 -8.42 -17.12 3.25
CA PHE A 163 -7.81 -17.62 2.01
C PHE A 163 -8.25 -16.82 0.77
N LEU A 164 -9.56 -16.57 0.60
CA LEU A 164 -10.06 -15.84 -0.57
C LEU A 164 -9.61 -14.38 -0.57
N GLU A 165 -9.39 -13.78 0.60
CA GLU A 165 -8.82 -12.43 0.68
C GLU A 165 -7.37 -12.44 0.20
N THR A 166 -6.55 -13.37 0.72
CA THR A 166 -5.15 -13.50 0.29
C THR A 166 -5.04 -13.76 -1.21
N LEU A 167 -5.92 -14.61 -1.76
CA LEU A 167 -5.99 -14.87 -3.19
C LEU A 167 -6.39 -13.62 -3.98
N ALA A 168 -7.36 -12.83 -3.48
CA ALA A 168 -7.78 -11.58 -4.08
C ALA A 168 -6.70 -10.48 -4.02
N CYS A 169 -5.76 -10.56 -3.08
CA CYS A 169 -4.62 -9.64 -3.02
C CYS A 169 -3.69 -9.78 -4.23
N ILE A 170 -3.68 -10.91 -4.96
CA ILE A 170 -2.87 -11.07 -6.18
C ILE A 170 -3.33 -10.06 -7.25
N PRO A 171 -4.57 -10.15 -7.80
CA PRO A 171 -5.05 -9.13 -8.73
C PRO A 171 -5.15 -7.76 -8.07
N GLY A 172 -5.49 -7.67 -6.78
CA GLY A 172 -5.53 -6.40 -6.04
C GLY A 172 -4.19 -5.66 -6.01
N GLY A 173 -3.08 -6.38 -5.83
CA GLY A 173 -1.73 -5.82 -5.85
C GLY A 173 -1.38 -5.21 -7.20
N PHE A 174 -1.68 -5.92 -8.29
CA PHE A 174 -1.49 -5.44 -9.66
C PHE A 174 -2.40 -4.25 -9.99
N ILE A 175 -3.69 -4.33 -9.64
CA ILE A 175 -4.67 -3.27 -9.91
C ILE A 175 -4.27 -1.99 -9.20
N LEU A 176 -3.99 -2.04 -7.89
CA LEU A 176 -3.58 -0.86 -7.14
C LEU A 176 -2.23 -0.32 -7.63
N GLY A 177 -1.27 -1.19 -7.96
CA GLY A 177 -0.02 -0.76 -8.60
C GLY A 177 -0.26 -0.04 -9.93
N TYR A 178 -1.16 -0.55 -10.77
CA TYR A 178 -1.56 0.08 -12.02
C TYR A 178 -2.27 1.43 -11.78
N VAL A 179 -3.18 1.51 -10.80
CA VAL A 179 -3.85 2.76 -10.41
C VAL A 179 -2.80 3.80 -10.04
N ALA A 180 -1.89 3.49 -9.12
CA ALA A 180 -0.82 4.39 -8.71
C ALA A 180 0.03 4.86 -9.89
N TYR A 181 0.49 3.92 -10.73
CA TYR A 181 1.28 4.23 -11.91
C TYR A 181 0.51 5.13 -12.91
N ARG A 182 -0.77 4.85 -13.14
CA ARG A 182 -1.60 5.53 -14.13
C ARG A 182 -1.98 6.94 -13.70
N THR A 183 -2.20 7.15 -12.41
CA THR A 183 -2.56 8.43 -11.79
C THR A 183 -1.33 9.23 -11.37
N ARG A 184 -0.16 8.60 -11.22
CA ARG A 184 1.04 9.21 -10.62
C ARG A 184 0.81 9.66 -9.18
N SER A 185 0.02 8.89 -8.44
CA SER A 185 -0.35 9.12 -7.05
C SER A 185 -0.80 7.83 -6.37
N PHE A 186 -0.32 7.55 -5.16
CA PHE A 186 -0.83 6.42 -4.37
C PHE A 186 -2.11 6.77 -3.59
N LEU A 187 -2.49 8.05 -3.49
CA LEU A 187 -3.68 8.50 -2.77
C LEU A 187 -4.99 7.78 -3.19
N PRO A 188 -5.30 7.57 -4.49
CA PRO A 188 -6.45 6.74 -4.86
C PRO A 188 -6.33 5.30 -4.36
N CYS A 189 -5.13 4.73 -4.27
CA CYS A 189 -4.93 3.38 -3.75
C CYS A 189 -5.21 3.32 -2.24
N PHE A 190 -4.77 4.33 -1.49
CA PHE A 190 -5.16 4.55 -0.10
C PHE A 190 -6.67 4.59 0.06
N ILE A 191 -7.38 5.40 -0.74
CA ILE A 191 -8.85 5.50 -0.66
C ILE A 191 -9.52 4.16 -0.98
N ILE A 192 -9.05 3.46 -2.02
CA ILE A 192 -9.58 2.14 -2.38
C ILE A 192 -9.35 1.14 -1.24
N HIS A 193 -8.13 1.02 -0.73
CA HIS A 193 -7.79 0.03 0.29
C HIS A 193 -8.48 0.31 1.63
N PHE A 194 -8.49 1.57 2.07
CA PHE A 194 -9.24 2.00 3.25
C PHE A 194 -10.75 1.77 3.09
N GLY A 195 -11.32 2.07 1.92
CA GLY A 195 -12.73 1.82 1.63
C GLY A 195 -13.08 0.33 1.63
N ILE A 196 -12.24 -0.53 1.07
CA ILE A 196 -12.38 -1.99 1.14
C ILE A 196 -12.43 -2.46 2.59
N TYR A 197 -11.51 -1.96 3.43
CA TYR A 197 -11.50 -2.29 4.85
C TYR A 197 -12.77 -1.83 5.58
N ALA A 198 -13.19 -0.59 5.36
CA ALA A 198 -14.42 -0.06 5.96
C ALA A 198 -15.67 -0.86 5.53
N MET A 199 -15.78 -1.22 4.24
CA MET A 199 -16.87 -2.05 3.73
C MET A 199 -16.84 -3.47 4.31
N MET A 200 -15.67 -4.05 4.49
CA MET A 200 -15.49 -5.38 5.08
C MET A 200 -16.00 -5.41 6.52
N ILE A 201 -15.64 -4.42 7.34
CA ILE A 201 -16.16 -4.30 8.70
C ILE A 201 -17.66 -4.02 8.68
N LEU A 202 -18.14 -3.12 7.82
CA LEU A 202 -19.58 -2.83 7.74
C LEU A 202 -20.41 -4.07 7.38
N PHE A 203 -20.06 -4.78 6.31
CA PHE A 203 -20.86 -5.90 5.80
C PHE A 203 -20.80 -7.16 6.64
N THR A 204 -19.80 -7.29 7.51
CA THR A 204 -19.72 -8.41 8.46
C THR A 204 -20.51 -8.15 9.74
N ASN A 205 -20.90 -6.90 10.00
CA ASN A 205 -21.59 -6.46 11.21
C ASN A 205 -23.05 -5.99 10.96
N ILE A 206 -23.60 -6.28 9.78
CA ILE A 206 -25.04 -6.11 9.46
C ILE A 206 -25.74 -7.46 9.23
#